data_AF-A0A961H6V1-F1
#
_entry.id   AF-A0A961H6V1-F1
#
_cell.length_a   1.000
_cell.length_b   1.000
_cell.length_c   1.000
_cell.angle_alpha   90.00
_cell.angle_beta   90.00
_cell.angle_gamma   90.00
#
_symmetry.space_group_name_H-M   'P 1'
#
loop_
_entity.id
_entity.type
_entity.pdbx_description
1 polymer ?
#
loop_
_entity_poly.entity_id
_entity_poly.type
_entity_poly.pdbx_seq_one_letter_code
_entity_poly.pdbx_strand_id
1 'polypeptide(L)'
;MNLGEILQRMTGNYFVATNHRVIASQARTSSAYFHGADLRTALVPLSMPQRYLDAVAASPRHAEAGFMAKRDELLAGQAGTNSASADTFGQQLMNYYLRSYPDI
;
A
#
# COMPACT_ATOMS: atom_id res chain seq x y z
N MET A 1 -10.29 -9.00 6.86
CA MET A 1 -8.82 -9.07 6.77
C MET A 1 -8.42 -8.41 5.46
N ASN A 2 -7.42 -7.53 5.48
CA ASN A 2 -6.91 -6.81 4.30
C ASN A 2 -5.37 -6.90 4.29
N LEU A 3 -4.76 -6.56 3.16
CA LEU A 3 -3.32 -6.52 2.97
C LEU A 3 -2.88 -5.07 2.76
N GLY A 4 -1.71 -4.72 3.31
CA GLY A 4 -1.10 -3.40 3.14
C GLY A 4 -0.12 -3.34 1.97
N GLU A 5 0.23 -2.12 1.57
CA GLU A 5 1.12 -1.83 0.43
C GLU A 5 2.51 -2.46 0.56
N ILE A 6 2.98 -2.76 1.78
CA ILE A 6 4.27 -3.44 1.99
C ILE A 6 4.28 -4.84 1.36
N LEU A 7 3.18 -5.60 1.49
CA LEU A 7 3.13 -6.95 0.95
C LEU A 7 2.96 -6.90 -0.57
N GLN A 8 2.24 -5.90 -1.08
CA GLN A 8 2.17 -5.63 -2.52
C GLN A 8 3.56 -5.35 -3.10
N ARG A 9 4.32 -4.46 -2.45
CA ARG A 9 5.68 -4.13 -2.86
C ARG A 9 6.61 -5.34 -2.84
N MET A 10 6.59 -6.09 -1.75
CA MET A 10 7.49 -7.22 -1.53
C MET A 10 7.13 -8.42 -2.40
N THR A 11 5.88 -8.56 -2.83
CA THR A 11 5.47 -9.67 -3.71
C THR A 11 5.43 -9.30 -5.19
N GLY A 12 5.90 -8.10 -5.57
CA GLY A 12 5.86 -7.65 -6.95
C GLY A 12 4.43 -7.62 -7.50
N ASN A 13 3.49 -7.07 -6.74
CA ASN A 13 2.06 -7.01 -7.02
C ASN A 13 1.31 -8.36 -7.07
N TYR A 14 1.92 -9.49 -6.70
CA TYR A 14 1.15 -10.75 -6.62
C TYR A 14 -0.02 -10.65 -5.63
N PHE A 15 0.20 -10.00 -4.49
CA PHE A 15 -0.89 -9.49 -3.67
C PHE A 15 -1.10 -7.99 -3.91
N VAL A 16 -2.34 -7.54 -4.00
CA VAL A 16 -2.69 -6.13 -4.22
C VAL A 16 -3.37 -5.55 -2.98
N ALA A 17 -2.82 -4.47 -2.46
CA ALA A 17 -3.40 -3.71 -1.36
C ALA A 17 -4.62 -2.94 -1.87
N THR A 18 -5.81 -3.37 -1.49
CA THR A 18 -7.05 -2.81 -2.03
C THR A 18 -7.48 -1.58 -1.24
N ASN A 19 -7.70 -0.47 -1.96
CA ASN A 19 -8.26 0.75 -1.39
C ASN A 19 -9.64 0.50 -0.80
N HIS A 20 -9.88 1.04 0.39
CA HIS A 20 -11.14 0.90 1.11
C HIS A 20 -11.48 2.19 1.84
N ARG A 21 -12.78 2.43 2.04
CA ARG A 21 -13.30 3.60 2.75
C ARG A 21 -14.47 3.19 3.63
N VAL A 22 -14.72 3.97 4.67
CA VAL A 22 -15.89 3.82 5.53
C VAL A 22 -16.93 4.86 5.11
N ILE A 23 -18.16 4.41 4.90
CA ILE A 23 -19.35 5.26 4.76
C ILE A 23 -20.35 4.76 5.80
N ALA A 24 -20.88 5.66 6.62
CA ALA A 24 -21.87 5.32 7.64
C ALA A 24 -22.94 6.43 7.71
N SER A 25 -24.21 6.03 7.69
CA SER A 25 -25.37 6.93 7.87
C SER A 25 -25.87 6.97 9.31
N GLN A 26 -25.30 6.15 10.18
CA GLN A 26 -25.62 6.03 11.61
C GLN A 26 -24.35 5.72 12.41
N ALA A 27 -24.43 5.85 13.73
CA ALA A 27 -23.31 5.57 14.62
C ALA A 27 -22.81 4.12 14.42
N ARG A 28 -21.51 3.98 14.15
CA ARG A 28 -20.85 2.70 13.90
C ARG A 28 -19.50 2.67 14.60
N THR A 29 -19.28 1.64 15.40
CA THR A 29 -17.99 1.38 16.04
C THR A 29 -17.25 0.29 15.28
N SER A 30 -15.94 0.49 15.07
CA SER A 30 -15.05 -0.55 14.56
C SER A 30 -13.71 -0.49 15.27
N SER A 31 -13.12 -1.66 15.49
CA SER A 31 -11.76 -1.81 16.00
C SER A 31 -10.93 -2.59 14.99
N ALA A 32 -9.66 -2.21 14.86
CA ALA A 32 -8.72 -2.85 13.94
C ALA A 32 -7.37 -3.02 14.64
N TYR A 33 -6.74 -4.17 14.38
CA TYR A 33 -5.35 -4.44 14.73
C TYR A 33 -4.51 -4.44 13.45
N PHE A 34 -3.38 -3.73 13.50
CA PHE A 34 -2.42 -3.67 12.40
C PHE A 34 -1.15 -4.39 12.83
N HIS A 35 -0.76 -5.39 12.06
CA HIS A 35 0.51 -6.09 12.22
C HIS A 35 1.51 -5.59 11.18
N GLY A 36 2.75 -5.32 11.59
CA GLY A 36 3.79 -4.79 10.73
C GLY A 36 5.18 -5.23 11.16
N ALA A 37 6.16 -4.98 10.29
CA ALA A 37 7.56 -5.29 10.54
C ALA A 37 8.24 -4.24 11.45
N ASP A 38 9.55 -4.38 11.68
CA ASP A 38 10.37 -3.31 12.25
C ASP A 38 10.36 -2.09 11.31
N LEU A 39 10.36 -0.87 11.84
CA LEU A 39 10.31 0.36 11.04
C LEU A 39 11.48 0.49 10.05
N ARG A 40 12.61 -0.16 10.34
CA ARG A 40 13.82 -0.15 9.51
C ARG A 40 13.84 -1.26 8.46
N THR A 41 12.85 -2.15 8.45
CA THR A 41 12.77 -3.22 7.46
C THR A 41 12.71 -2.65 6.05
N ALA A 42 13.68 -3.05 5.22
CA ALA A 42 13.72 -2.69 3.81
C ALA A 42 12.64 -3.46 3.02
N LEU A 43 11.93 -2.75 2.14
CA LEU A 43 10.85 -3.30 1.32
C LEU A 43 11.40 -3.80 -0.02
N VAL A 44 12.23 -4.84 0.04
CA VAL A 44 12.78 -5.51 -1.14
C VAL A 44 11.85 -6.62 -1.65
N PRO A 45 11.83 -6.92 -2.96
CA PRO A 45 11.11 -8.07 -3.49
C PRO A 45 11.53 -9.37 -2.79
N LEU A 46 10.55 -10.20 -2.46
CA LEU A 46 10.74 -11.57 -1.99
C LEU A 46 11.15 -12.46 -3.17
N SER A 47 11.98 -13.46 -2.87
CA SER A 47 12.25 -14.54 -3.81
C SER A 47 11.00 -15.38 -4.01
N MET A 48 10.33 -15.22 -5.15
CA MET A 48 9.08 -15.89 -5.48
C MET A 48 9.30 -16.89 -6.64
N PRO A 49 8.66 -18.07 -6.62
CA PRO A 49 8.63 -18.95 -7.78
C PRO A 49 8.13 -18.24 -9.05
N GLN A 50 8.77 -18.52 -10.19
CA GLN A 50 8.51 -17.85 -11.47
C GLN A 50 7.02 -17.82 -11.86
N ARG A 51 6.29 -18.91 -11.60
CA ARG A 51 4.84 -19.00 -11.88
C ARG A 51 4.00 -17.86 -11.28
N TYR A 52 4.43 -17.27 -10.17
CA TYR A 52 3.71 -16.15 -9.54
C TYR A 52 4.02 -14.83 -10.23
N LEU A 53 5.25 -14.65 -10.72
CA LEU A 53 5.64 -13.50 -11.52
C LEU A 53 4.94 -13.53 -12.89
N ASP A 54 4.86 -14.72 -13.50
CA ASP A 54 4.15 -14.93 -14.76
C ASP A 54 2.66 -14.61 -14.60
N ALA A 55 2.05 -15.02 -13.48
CA ALA A 55 0.65 -14.72 -13.18
C ALA A 55 0.39 -13.20 -13.04
N VAL A 56 1.33 -12.46 -12.44
CA VAL A 56 1.25 -10.99 -12.38
C VAL A 56 1.33 -10.40 -13.79
N ALA A 57 2.32 -10.82 -14.59
CA ALA A 57 2.53 -10.31 -15.94
C ALA A 57 1.32 -10.58 -16.85
N ALA A 58 0.65 -11.72 -16.68
CA ALA A 58 -0.54 -12.10 -17.44
C ALA A 58 -1.84 -11.39 -16.98
N SER A 59 -1.79 -10.61 -15.89
CA SER A 59 -2.97 -9.96 -15.31
C SER A 59 -2.82 -8.44 -15.31
N PRO A 60 -3.54 -7.70 -16.18
CA PRO A 60 -3.49 -6.24 -16.19
C PRO A 60 -3.77 -5.63 -14.81
N ARG A 61 -4.72 -6.19 -14.07
CA ARG A 61 -5.06 -5.76 -12.70
C ARG A 61 -3.85 -5.78 -11.75
N HIS A 62 -2.96 -6.76 -11.88
CA HIS A 62 -1.79 -6.89 -11.01
C HIS A 62 -0.58 -6.17 -11.62
N ALA A 63 -0.36 -6.28 -12.93
CA ALA A 63 0.74 -5.62 -13.62
C ALA A 63 0.66 -4.09 -13.50
N GLU A 64 -0.55 -3.52 -13.54
CA GLU A 64 -0.79 -2.07 -13.48
C GLU A 64 -1.10 -1.57 -12.05
N ALA A 65 -1.12 -2.45 -11.04
CA ALA A 65 -1.35 -2.03 -9.67
C ALA A 65 -0.19 -1.14 -9.18
N GLY A 66 -0.49 0.12 -8.89
CA GLY A 66 0.48 1.05 -8.31
C GLY A 66 0.24 1.30 -6.82
N PHE A 67 0.90 2.35 -6.31
CA PHE A 67 0.91 2.70 -4.89
C PHE A 67 0.27 4.06 -4.66
N MET A 68 -0.35 4.22 -3.49
CA MET A 68 -0.97 5.46 -3.06
C MET A 68 0.04 6.62 -3.06
N ALA A 69 -0.36 7.75 -3.62
CA ALA A 69 0.43 8.98 -3.66
C ALA A 69 1.05 9.34 -2.30
N LYS A 70 2.32 9.73 -2.29
CA LYS A 70 3.08 10.18 -1.12
C LYS A 70 2.70 11.62 -0.74
N ARG A 71 3.13 12.10 0.43
CA ARG A 71 2.74 13.44 0.91
C ARG A 71 3.18 14.54 -0.05
N ASP A 72 4.43 14.51 -0.47
CA ASP A 72 5.01 15.46 -1.43
C ASP A 72 4.26 15.46 -2.77
N GLU A 73 3.89 14.29 -3.27
CA GLU A 73 3.08 14.13 -4.48
C GLU A 73 1.67 14.73 -4.30
N LEU A 74 1.04 14.51 -3.14
CA LEU A 74 -0.28 15.10 -2.82
C LEU A 74 -0.21 16.63 -2.71
N LEU A 75 0.84 17.17 -2.08
CA LEU A 75 1.07 18.61 -2.00
C LEU A 75 1.34 19.23 -3.38
N ALA A 76 1.90 18.46 -4.32
CA ALA A 76 2.06 18.83 -5.72
C ALA A 76 0.79 18.66 -6.56
N GLY A 77 -0.34 18.26 -5.95
CA GLY A 77 -1.64 18.09 -6.62
C GLY A 77 -1.85 16.73 -7.29
N GLN A 78 -0.94 15.76 -7.08
CA GLN A 78 -1.15 14.39 -7.55
C GLN A 78 -2.13 13.64 -6.64
N ALA A 79 -2.74 12.58 -7.16
CA ALA A 79 -3.67 11.74 -6.41
C ALA A 79 -3.69 10.30 -6.95
N GLY A 80 -4.40 9.42 -6.23
CA GLY A 80 -4.64 8.04 -6.66
C GLY A 80 -3.47 7.11 -6.36
N THR A 81 -3.32 6.09 -7.20
CA THR A 81 -2.44 4.93 -6.98
C THR A 81 -1.31 4.85 -8.02
N ASN A 82 -0.81 5.98 -8.50
CA ASN A 82 0.20 6.01 -9.56
C ASN A 82 1.64 6.23 -9.03
N SER A 83 1.82 6.20 -7.71
CA SER A 83 3.12 6.42 -7.09
C SER A 83 3.97 5.15 -7.10
N ALA A 84 5.24 5.32 -6.75
CA ALA A 84 6.13 4.24 -6.37
C ALA A 84 6.00 3.91 -4.88
N SER A 85 6.39 2.69 -4.51
CA SER A 85 6.43 2.30 -3.09
C SER A 85 7.50 3.09 -2.31
N ALA A 86 7.44 2.98 -0.98
CA ALA A 86 8.50 3.42 -0.08
C ALA A 86 9.64 2.38 0.00
N ASP A 87 10.81 2.80 0.49
CA ASP A 87 11.98 1.92 0.61
C ASP A 87 11.97 1.14 1.93
N THR A 88 11.37 1.71 2.99
CA THR A 88 11.26 1.07 4.31
C THR A 88 9.84 1.06 4.84
N PHE A 89 9.57 0.14 5.77
CA PHE A 89 8.28 0.09 6.43
C PHE A 89 7.94 1.38 7.18
N GLY A 90 8.92 1.99 7.86
CA GLY A 90 8.72 3.25 8.58
C GLY A 90 8.31 4.40 7.67
N GLN A 91 8.92 4.52 6.49
CA GLN A 91 8.50 5.49 5.48
C GLN A 91 7.07 5.23 4.98
N GLN A 92 6.72 3.97 4.73
CA GLN A 92 5.35 3.60 4.32
C GLN A 92 4.31 3.96 5.40
N LEU A 93 4.62 3.71 6.67
CA LEU A 93 3.75 4.06 7.80
C LEU A 93 3.61 5.58 7.94
N MET A 94 4.71 6.32 7.76
CA MET A 94 4.68 7.78 7.81
C MET A 94 3.86 8.37 6.65
N ASN A 95 4.00 7.84 5.43
CA ASN A 95 3.16 8.23 4.29
C ASN A 95 1.68 7.98 4.58
N TYR A 96 1.33 6.82 5.17
CA TYR A 96 -0.04 6.55 5.60
C TYR A 96 -0.52 7.57 6.63
N TYR A 97 0.26 7.81 7.68
CA TYR A 97 -0.11 8.74 8.75
C TYR A 97 -0.34 10.16 8.24
N LEU A 98 0.59 10.69 7.45
CA LEU A 98 0.51 12.04 6.88
C LEU A 98 -0.65 12.21 5.89
N ARG A 99 -1.08 11.13 5.21
CA ARG A 99 -2.28 11.14 4.37
C ARG A 99 -3.56 11.19 5.18
N SER A 100 -3.60 10.46 6.30
CA SER A 100 -4.77 10.39 7.18
C SER A 100 -4.95 11.66 8.00
N TYR A 101 -3.85 12.37 8.30
CA TYR A 101 -3.83 13.57 9.12
C TYR A 101 -3.06 14.68 8.39
N PRO A 102 -3.65 15.29 7.35
CA PRO A 102 -2.96 16.25 6.47
C PRO A 102 -2.56 17.56 7.16
N ASP A 103 -3.24 17.91 8.26
CA ASP A 103 -2.99 19.14 9.02
C ASP A 103 -1.81 19.02 10.02
N ILE A 104 -1.22 17.82 10.12
CA ILE A 104 0.03 17.55 10.84
C ILE A 104 1.19 17.61 9.84
#